data_AF-A0A0F8JIL6-F1
#
_entry.id   AF-A0A0F8JIL6-F1
#
_cell.length_a   1.000
_cell.length_b   1.000
_cell.length_c   1.000
_cell.angle_alpha   90.00
_cell.angle_beta   90.00
_cell.angle_gamma   90.00
#
_symmetry.space_group_name_H-M   'P 1'
#
loop_
_entity.id
_entity.type
_entity.pdbx_description
1 polymer ?
#
loop_
_entity_poly.entity_id
_entity_poly.type
_entity_poly.pdbx_seq_one_letter_code
_entity_poly.pdbx_strand_id
1 'polypeptide(L)'
;METSPHCANKSFVLSDWHNVNQEVQGLLKEWGADSFMSQLEINYSNYSYFAVSSLGLDNNPREDGGIERPRPHRIEDPLLWLLMENKVIESSK
;
A
#
# COMPACT_ATOMS: atom_id res chain seq x y z
N MET A 1 1.55 -6.46 14.28
CA MET A 1 1.67 -5.68 13.02
C MET A 1 2.57 -4.51 13.32
N GLU A 2 3.67 -4.39 12.59
CA GLU A 2 4.53 -3.21 12.70
C GLU A 2 3.81 -1.98 12.12
N THR A 3 4.09 -0.80 12.64
CA THR A 3 3.54 0.45 12.10
C THR A 3 4.27 0.81 10.80
N SER A 4 3.58 1.48 9.86
CA SER A 4 4.22 1.99 8.64
C SER A 4 5.51 2.76 8.98
N PRO A 5 6.66 2.41 8.38
CA PRO A 5 7.92 3.13 8.58
C PRO A 5 7.81 4.62 8.24
N HIS A 6 6.87 5.00 7.38
CA HIS A 6 6.66 6.39 6.98
C HIS A 6 6.19 7.27 8.15
N CYS A 7 5.28 6.75 8.98
CA CYS A 7 4.81 7.46 10.17
C CYS A 7 5.88 7.54 11.25
N ALA A 8 6.66 6.47 11.43
CA ALA A 8 7.73 6.44 12.43
C ALA A 8 8.85 7.43 12.10
N ASN A 9 9.25 7.52 10.83
CA ASN A 9 10.33 8.38 10.37
C ASN A 9 9.89 9.81 10.03
N LYS A 10 8.57 10.08 9.98
CA LYS A 10 7.97 11.37 9.57
C LYS A 10 8.44 11.81 8.16
N SER A 11 8.72 10.84 7.31
CA SER A 11 9.19 10.99 5.93
C SER A 11 8.69 9.81 5.12
N PHE A 12 8.58 9.98 3.80
CA PHE A 12 8.26 8.85 2.93
C PHE A 12 9.51 7.97 2.74
N VAL A 13 9.49 6.73 3.23
CA VAL A 13 10.65 5.84 3.27
C VAL A 13 10.74 5.05 1.96
N LEU A 14 11.72 5.41 1.12
CA LEU A 14 11.83 4.89 -0.25
C LEU A 14 12.14 3.39 -0.31
N SER A 15 12.96 2.88 0.62
CA SER A 15 13.30 1.45 0.67
C SER A 15 12.08 0.58 0.98
N ASP A 16 11.30 0.96 1.98
CA ASP A 16 10.06 0.27 2.34
C ASP A 16 9.00 0.34 1.22
N TRP A 17 8.82 1.52 0.62
CA TRP A 17 7.95 1.67 -0.55
C TRP A 17 8.35 0.74 -1.71
N HIS A 18 9.65 0.70 -2.04
CA HIS A 18 10.15 -0.14 -3.13
C HIS A 18 9.90 -1.63 -2.87
N ASN A 19 10.15 -2.09 -1.64
CA ASN A 19 9.93 -3.47 -1.25
C ASN A 19 8.46 -3.87 -1.38
N VAL A 20 7.54 -3.08 -0.80
CA VAL A 20 6.10 -3.34 -0.89
C VAL A 20 5.64 -3.36 -2.34
N ASN A 21 6.07 -2.37 -3.13
CA ASN A 21 5.71 -2.29 -4.54
C ASN A 21 6.17 -3.55 -5.32
N GLN A 22 7.40 -4.03 -5.09
CA GLN A 22 7.91 -5.25 -5.74
C GLN A 22 7.19 -6.52 -5.25
N GLU A 23 6.91 -6.64 -3.95
CA GLU A 23 6.18 -7.77 -3.39
C GLU A 23 4.76 -7.88 -3.98
N VAL A 24 4.03 -6.76 -4.05
CA VAL A 24 2.68 -6.74 -4.62
C VAL A 24 2.71 -7.05 -6.13
N GLN A 25 3.70 -6.55 -6.87
CA GLN A 25 3.89 -6.94 -8.26
C GLN A 25 4.16 -8.44 -8.42
N GLY A 26 4.96 -9.04 -7.52
CA GLY A 26 5.21 -10.47 -7.49
C GLY A 26 3.93 -11.29 -7.27
N LEU A 27 3.11 -10.89 -6.28
CA LEU A 27 1.83 -11.52 -5.99
C LEU A 27 0.85 -11.41 -7.16
N LEU A 28 0.76 -10.24 -7.79
CA LEU A 28 -0.11 -10.04 -8.95
C LEU A 28 0.29 -10.93 -10.13
N LYS A 29 1.59 -11.13 -10.35
CA LYS A 29 2.08 -12.09 -11.35
C LYS A 29 1.73 -13.53 -10.99
N GLU A 30 1.89 -13.93 -9.74
CA GLU A 30 1.51 -15.27 -9.27
C GLU A 30 0.00 -15.55 -9.46
N TRP A 31 -0.83 -14.52 -9.31
CA TRP A 31 -2.28 -14.60 -9.53
C TRP A 31 -2.70 -14.49 -11.00
N GLY A 32 -1.75 -14.35 -11.94
CA GLY A 32 -2.04 -14.21 -13.36
C GLY A 32 -2.69 -12.87 -13.74
N ALA A 33 -2.40 -11.81 -12.99
CA ALA A 33 -2.95 -10.47 -13.21
C ALA A 33 -2.18 -9.63 -14.25
N ASP A 34 -1.46 -10.26 -15.18
CA ASP A 34 -0.59 -9.59 -16.16
C ASP A 34 -1.34 -8.53 -16.98
N SER A 35 -2.57 -8.84 -17.42
CA SER A 35 -3.39 -7.88 -18.20
C SER A 35 -3.71 -6.60 -17.43
N PHE A 36 -3.91 -6.69 -16.11
CA PHE A 36 -4.11 -5.54 -15.24
C PHE A 36 -2.83 -4.72 -15.11
N MET A 37 -1.70 -5.39 -14.89
CA MET A 37 -0.39 -4.73 -14.80
C MET A 37 -0.03 -4.00 -16.12
N SER A 38 -0.25 -4.65 -17.27
CA SER A 38 -0.02 -4.04 -18.59
C SER A 38 -0.90 -2.82 -18.83
N GLN A 39 -2.16 -2.83 -18.37
CA GLN A 39 -3.02 -1.65 -18.46
C GLN A 39 -2.46 -0.47 -17.66
N LEU A 40 -1.86 -0.72 -16.49
CA LEU A 40 -1.24 0.35 -15.72
C LEU A 40 -0.01 0.93 -16.43
N GLU A 41 0.86 0.07 -16.97
CA GLU A 41 2.05 0.47 -17.73
C GLU A 41 1.72 1.28 -18.98
N ILE A 42 0.65 0.94 -19.69
CA ILE A 42 0.25 1.63 -20.93
C ILE A 42 -0.40 2.98 -20.63
N ASN A 43 -1.23 3.06 -19.58
CA ASN A 43 -2.10 4.22 -19.36
C ASN A 43 -1.56 5.24 -18.37
N TYR A 44 -0.56 4.88 -17.55
CA TYR A 44 -0.03 5.77 -16.50
C TYR A 44 1.49 5.87 -16.58
N SER A 45 1.99 7.11 -16.62
CA SER A 45 3.43 7.39 -16.58
C SER A 45 4.02 7.32 -15.17
N ASN A 46 3.17 7.37 -14.14
CA ASN A 46 3.58 7.31 -12.73
C ASN A 46 2.50 6.61 -11.90
N TYR A 47 2.85 5.47 -11.32
CA TYR A 47 1.95 4.66 -10.49
C TYR A 47 2.79 3.77 -9.56
N SER A 48 2.16 3.27 -8.50
CA SER A 48 2.78 2.30 -7.59
C SER A 48 1.71 1.39 -6.96
N TYR A 49 2.12 0.18 -6.58
CA TYR A 49 1.29 -0.80 -5.91
C TYR A 49 1.48 -0.74 -4.39
N PHE A 50 0.37 -0.78 -3.65
CA PHE A 50 0.35 -0.78 -2.19
C PHE A 50 -0.52 -1.93 -1.68
N ALA A 51 -0.16 -2.48 -0.52
CA ALA A 51 -0.99 -3.41 0.22
C ALA A 51 -1.48 -2.74 1.51
N VAL A 52 -2.81 -2.68 1.68
CA VAL A 52 -3.44 -2.04 2.83
C VAL A 52 -4.55 -2.93 3.38
N SER A 53 -4.86 -2.79 4.67
CA SER A 53 -6.04 -3.43 5.27
C SER A 53 -6.84 -2.40 6.05
N SER A 54 -8.10 -2.16 5.64
CA SER A 54 -9.00 -1.24 6.33
C SER A 54 -9.55 -1.82 7.64
N LEU A 55 -9.72 -3.14 7.72
CA LEU A 55 -10.25 -3.80 8.91
C LEU A 55 -9.14 -4.27 9.86
N GLY A 56 -7.92 -4.45 9.35
CA GLY A 56 -6.78 -5.00 10.09
C GLY A 56 -6.60 -6.50 9.89
N LEU A 57 -5.71 -7.12 10.67
CA LEU A 57 -5.54 -8.58 10.70
C LEU A 57 -6.72 -9.25 11.38
N ASP A 58 -7.14 -10.40 10.84
CA ASP A 58 -8.14 -11.30 11.45
C ASP A 58 -9.47 -10.61 11.81
N ASN A 59 -9.85 -9.58 11.05
CA ASN A 59 -11.07 -8.79 11.31
C ASN A 59 -12.04 -8.85 10.14
N ASN A 60 -12.17 -10.02 9.51
CA ASN A 60 -13.21 -10.26 8.52
C ASN A 60 -14.60 -10.21 9.18
N PRO A 61 -15.65 -9.79 8.45
CA PRO A 61 -17.02 -9.84 8.96
C PRO A 61 -17.38 -11.25 9.46
N ARG A 62 -18.03 -11.30 10.63
CA ARG A 62 -18.63 -12.52 11.19
C ARG A 62 -19.86 -12.91 10.37
N GLU A 63 -20.38 -14.12 10.58
CA GLU A 63 -21.56 -14.62 9.86
C GLU A 63 -22.80 -13.74 10.02
N ASP A 64 -22.91 -13.02 11.14
CA ASP A 64 -23.99 -12.05 11.42
C ASP A 64 -23.74 -10.66 10.80
N GLY A 65 -22.65 -10.48 10.06
CA GLY A 65 -22.22 -9.22 9.47
C GLY A 65 -21.53 -8.26 10.45
N GLY A 66 -21.36 -8.66 11.72
CA GLY A 66 -20.63 -7.88 12.70
C GLY A 66 -19.13 -7.84 12.40
N ILE A 67 -18.51 -6.67 12.58
CA ILE A 67 -17.06 -6.50 12.54
C ILE A 67 -16.55 -6.09 13.91
N GLU A 68 -15.37 -6.57 14.29
CA GLU A 68 -14.70 -6.00 15.46
C GLU A 68 -14.19 -4.60 15.13
N ARG A 69 -13.83 -3.84 16.17
CA ARG A 69 -13.26 -2.50 16.01
C ARG A 69 -12.12 -2.56 14.98
N PRO A 70 -12.23 -1.85 13.84
CA PRO A 70 -11.19 -1.86 12.82
C PRO A 70 -9.84 -1.42 13.38
N ARG A 71 -8.78 -2.09 12.94
CA ARG A 71 -7.39 -1.72 13.20
C ARG A 71 -6.67 -1.57 11.87
N PRO A 72 -6.92 -0.45 11.15
CA PRO A 72 -6.35 -0.26 9.82
C PRO A 72 -4.84 -0.37 9.83
N HIS A 73 -4.28 -0.88 8.73
CA HIS A 73 -2.85 -1.06 8.56
C HIS A 73 -2.43 -0.53 7.19
N ARG A 74 -1.46 0.39 7.19
CA ARG A 74 -0.83 1.03 6.01
C ARG A 74 -1.81 1.76 5.09
N ILE A 75 -3.02 2.06 5.55
CA ILE A 75 -4.04 2.78 4.76
C ILE A 75 -3.58 4.19 4.36
N GLU A 76 -2.65 4.74 5.13
CA GLU A 76 -2.05 6.06 4.94
C GLU A 76 -0.97 6.10 3.85
N ASP A 77 -0.33 4.97 3.55
CA ASP A 77 0.85 4.94 2.68
C ASP A 77 0.59 5.43 1.25
N PRO A 78 -0.52 5.05 0.57
CA PRO A 78 -0.82 5.57 -0.77
C PRO A 78 -0.98 7.10 -0.77
N LEU A 79 -1.58 7.65 0.29
CA LEU A 79 -1.74 9.10 0.44
C LEU A 79 -0.39 9.77 0.69
N LEU A 80 0.44 9.20 1.57
CA LEU A 80 1.78 9.74 1.85
C LEU A 80 2.67 9.71 0.60
N TRP A 81 2.55 8.69 -0.25
CA TRP A 81 3.23 8.63 -1.55
C TRP A 81 2.81 9.80 -2.44
N LEU A 82 1.50 10.05 -2.59
CA LEU A 82 1.01 11.19 -3.36
C LEU A 82 1.52 12.52 -2.80
N LEU A 83 1.56 12.68 -1.48
CA LEU A 83 2.10 13.89 -0.85
C LEU A 83 3.60 14.06 -1.14
N MET A 84 4.37 12.97 -1.15
CA MET A 84 5.79 13.00 -1.50
C MET A 84 6.00 13.35 -2.98
N GLU A 85 5.26 12.72 -3.90
CA GLU A 85 5.30 13.01 -5.33
C GLU A 85 4.98 14.48 -5.63
N ASN A 86 4.09 15.07 -4.84
CA ASN A 86 3.71 16.49 -4.92
C ASN A 86 4.60 17.41 -4.06
N LYS A 87 5.69 16.90 -3.48
CA LYS A 87 6.69 17.65 -2.69
C LYS A 87 6.11 18.33 -1.44
N VAL A 88 5.05 17.77 -0.88
CA VAL A 88 4.43 18.22 0.37
C VAL A 88 5.17 17.64 1.58
N ILE A 89 5.72 16.43 1.45
CA ILE A 89 6.56 15.79 2.47
C ILE A 89 7.88 15.33 1.86
N GLU A 90 8.92 15.27 2.70
CA GLU A 90 10.25 14.79 2.30
C GLU A 90 10.30 13.26 2.21
N SER A 91 11.17 12.77 1.34
CA SER A 91 11.52 11.34 1.26
C SER A 91 12.81 11.04 2.02
N SER A 92 12.91 9.85 2.62
CA SER A 92 14.13 9.32 3.23
C SER A 92 14.51 7.98 2.59
N LYS A 93 15.78 7.60 2.68
CA LYS A 93 16.23 6.26 2.26
C LYS A 93 15.76 5.20 3.24
#